data_AF-A0AAN2PKG1-F1
#
_entry.id   AF-A0AAN2PKG1-F1
#
_cell.length_a   1.000
_cell.length_b   1.000
_cell.length_c   1.000
_cell.angle_alpha   90.00
_cell.angle_beta   90.00
_cell.angle_gamma   90.00
#
_symmetry.space_group_name_H-M   'P 1'
#
loop_
_entity.id
_entity.type
_entity.pdbx_description
1 polymer ?
#
loop_
_entity_poly.entity_id
_entity_poly.type
_entity_poly.pdbx_seq_one_letter_code
_entity_poly.pdbx_strand_id
1 'polypeptide(L)'
;MEGISKRKMTMITVAVAFVAGGIYFFSQQGEDPADTEDIFSVTAKEAEMEQSVNESAPEPEIIKVDVKGAVKSPGIFTAQAGDRVIDLISSAGSFTEKADTDKVNFAQIIEDQMVIYVPEIGEEDKGDLENIQVGTSGGAVTKGTSGGLVNLNTATQEDLQTLTGIGPSKANAILEYRETAGKFKEVDELKQVTGIGDKTFERLRDSISVK
;
A
#
# COMPACT_ATOMS: atom_id res chain seq x y z
N MET A 1 -17.68 7.55 95.25
CA MET A 1 -17.48 7.57 93.78
C MET A 1 -18.46 6.59 93.19
N GLU A 2 -19.62 7.10 92.77
CA GLU A 2 -20.74 6.30 92.28
C GLU A 2 -20.38 5.55 91.00
N GLY A 3 -20.59 4.24 91.05
CA GLY A 3 -20.15 3.28 90.06
C GLY A 3 -20.95 3.36 88.76
N ILE A 4 -20.22 3.20 87.66
CA ILE A 4 -20.76 3.00 86.31
C ILE A 4 -21.82 1.88 86.37
N SER A 5 -23.05 2.18 85.94
CA SER A 5 -24.16 1.22 86.00
C SER A 5 -23.87 -0.02 85.15
N LYS A 6 -24.24 -1.22 85.64
CA LYS A 6 -23.90 -2.51 85.03
C LYS A 6 -24.16 -2.58 83.52
N ARG A 7 -25.22 -1.91 83.04
CA ARG A 7 -25.62 -1.83 81.62
C ARG A 7 -24.64 -1.03 80.74
N LYS A 8 -24.01 0.01 81.29
CA LYS A 8 -22.96 0.80 80.62
C LYS A 8 -21.64 0.03 80.57
N MET A 9 -21.33 -0.73 81.63
CA MET A 9 -20.15 -1.60 81.66
C MET A 9 -20.25 -2.74 80.63
N THR A 10 -21.43 -3.35 80.47
CA THR A 10 -21.66 -4.40 79.46
C THR A 10 -21.59 -3.87 78.01
N MET A 11 -21.98 -2.62 77.75
CA MET A 11 -21.84 -2.04 76.41
C MET A 11 -20.38 -1.73 76.08
N ILE A 12 -19.59 -1.25 77.05
CA ILE A 12 -18.15 -0.99 76.86
C ILE A 12 -17.40 -2.30 76.58
N THR A 13 -17.70 -3.40 77.29
CA THR A 13 -17.05 -4.69 77.03
C THR A 13 -17.39 -5.27 75.65
N VAL A 14 -18.63 -5.11 75.17
CA VAL A 14 -19.02 -5.54 73.81
C VAL A 14 -18.32 -4.69 72.74
N ALA A 15 -18.22 -3.37 72.94
CA ALA A 15 -17.52 -2.48 72.01
C ALA A 15 -16.01 -2.81 71.92
N VAL A 16 -15.36 -3.08 73.06
CA VAL A 16 -13.94 -3.47 73.09
C VAL A 16 -13.72 -4.84 72.40
N ALA A 17 -14.65 -5.79 72.55
CA ALA A 17 -14.57 -7.08 71.88
C ALA A 17 -14.70 -6.97 70.34
N PHE A 18 -15.58 -6.09 69.84
CA PHE A 18 -15.69 -5.81 68.39
C PHE A 18 -14.45 -5.14 67.82
N VAL A 19 -13.86 -4.18 68.54
CA VAL A 19 -12.62 -3.51 68.12
C VAL A 19 -11.44 -4.49 68.14
N ALA A 20 -11.32 -5.31 69.17
CA ALA A 20 -10.29 -6.35 69.25
C ALA A 20 -10.46 -7.43 68.16
N GLY A 21 -11.69 -7.85 67.87
CA GLY A 21 -12.00 -8.77 66.79
C GLY A 21 -11.71 -8.19 65.40
N GLY A 22 -12.01 -6.91 65.18
CA GLY A 22 -11.67 -6.19 63.96
C GLY A 22 -10.17 -6.04 63.75
N ILE A 23 -9.42 -5.67 64.80
CA ILE A 23 -7.95 -5.63 64.77
C ILE A 23 -7.38 -7.02 64.51
N TYR A 24 -7.92 -8.07 65.14
CA TYR A 24 -7.45 -9.44 64.92
C TYR A 24 -7.74 -9.94 63.50
N PHE A 25 -8.91 -9.62 62.93
CA PHE A 25 -9.25 -9.97 61.54
C PHE A 25 -8.37 -9.20 60.55
N PHE A 26 -8.09 -7.92 60.82
CA PHE A 26 -7.22 -7.10 59.99
C PHE A 26 -5.73 -7.49 60.12
N SER A 27 -5.30 -7.96 61.29
CA SER A 27 -3.94 -8.49 61.49
C SER A 27 -3.72 -9.92 60.97
N GLN A 28 -4.76 -10.65 60.60
CA GLN A 28 -4.62 -11.99 60.00
C GLN A 28 -4.56 -11.97 58.46
N GLN A 29 -4.69 -10.79 57.85
CA GLN A 29 -4.45 -10.59 56.43
C GLN A 29 -3.09 -9.89 56.25
N GLY A 30 -2.03 -10.62 56.59
CA GLY A 30 -0.64 -10.25 56.32
C GLY A 30 -0.02 -11.16 55.27
N GLU A 31 1.02 -10.61 54.63
CA GLU A 31 1.91 -11.16 53.59
C GLU A 31 1.39 -10.94 52.16
N ASP A 32 2.12 -10.26 51.26
CA ASP A 32 3.58 -10.24 51.09
C ASP A 32 4.06 -9.00 50.28
N PRO A 33 5.37 -8.74 50.13
CA PRO A 33 5.98 -7.42 50.20
C PRO A 33 6.51 -7.00 48.82
N ALA A 34 6.95 -5.75 48.71
CA ALA A 34 8.13 -5.31 47.96
C ALA A 34 8.01 -3.80 47.77
N ASP A 35 8.40 -3.09 48.81
CA ASP A 35 8.94 -1.75 48.71
C ASP A 35 10.21 -1.78 47.85
N THR A 36 10.27 -0.91 46.84
CA THR A 36 11.52 -0.31 46.35
C THR A 36 11.14 0.90 45.50
N GLU A 37 11.64 2.12 45.62
CA GLU A 37 12.40 2.88 46.61
C GLU A 37 12.13 4.34 46.18
N ASP A 38 11.98 5.23 47.16
CA ASP A 38 11.74 6.65 46.98
C ASP A 38 13.10 7.39 46.95
N ILE A 39 13.32 8.16 45.89
CA ILE A 39 13.96 9.49 45.79
C ILE A 39 15.23 9.90 46.60
N PHE A 40 16.15 10.49 45.81
CA PHE A 40 17.14 11.55 46.09
C PHE A 40 18.62 11.22 46.41
N SER A 41 19.47 11.87 45.59
CA SER A 41 20.84 12.34 45.85
C SER A 41 21.98 11.38 45.53
N VAL A 42 22.69 11.59 44.41
CA VAL A 42 24.01 12.25 44.35
C VAL A 42 24.38 12.58 42.90
N THR A 43 24.72 13.85 42.68
CA THR A 43 25.55 14.48 41.65
C THR A 43 26.37 13.57 40.73
N ALA A 44 26.05 13.58 39.43
CA ALA A 44 27.03 13.56 38.35
C ALA A 44 26.51 14.37 37.15
N LYS A 45 27.38 15.27 36.73
CA LYS A 45 27.29 16.23 35.62
C LYS A 45 27.42 15.50 34.27
N GLU A 46 27.02 16.18 33.20
CA GLU A 46 27.00 15.77 31.77
C GLU A 46 25.78 14.91 31.38
N ALA A 47 24.97 15.22 30.37
CA ALA A 47 25.03 16.23 29.33
C ALA A 47 23.60 16.61 28.90
N GLU A 48 23.46 17.85 28.46
CA GLU A 48 22.29 18.37 27.77
C GLU A 48 21.92 17.47 26.59
N MET A 49 20.70 16.96 26.58
CA MET A 49 20.02 16.57 25.35
C MET A 49 18.54 16.87 25.52
N GLU A 50 18.20 18.15 25.38
CA GLU A 50 16.85 18.54 24.98
C GLU A 50 16.62 18.00 23.57
N GLN A 51 16.16 16.76 23.47
CA GLN A 51 15.59 16.27 22.23
C GLN A 51 14.14 16.76 22.19
N SER A 52 13.97 18.01 21.74
CA SER A 52 12.69 18.46 21.21
C SER A 52 12.29 17.49 20.10
N VAL A 53 11.32 16.63 20.37
CA VAL A 53 10.65 15.87 19.31
C VAL A 53 9.80 16.89 18.57
N ASN A 54 10.44 17.58 17.61
CA ASN A 54 9.72 18.32 16.59
C ASN A 54 9.11 17.27 15.66
N GLU A 55 7.98 16.71 16.09
CA GLU A 55 7.10 15.92 15.23
C GLU A 55 6.41 16.90 14.29
N SER A 56 7.18 17.37 13.30
CA SER A 56 6.63 18.05 12.15
C SER A 56 5.73 17.03 11.47
N ALA A 57 4.41 17.20 11.63
CA ALA A 57 3.45 16.50 10.79
C ALA A 57 3.90 16.64 9.33
N PRO A 58 3.87 15.56 8.53
CA PRO A 58 4.23 15.67 7.12
C PRO A 58 3.37 16.74 6.47
N GLU A 59 4.01 17.72 5.82
CA GLU A 59 3.27 18.72 5.05
C GLU A 59 2.41 17.99 4.00
N PRO A 60 1.15 18.41 3.79
CA PRO A 60 0.28 17.70 2.85
C PRO A 60 0.92 17.74 1.46
N GLU A 61 1.22 16.56 0.91
CA GLU A 61 1.74 16.43 -0.44
C GLU A 61 0.66 16.88 -1.44
N ILE A 62 0.91 17.98 -2.14
CA ILE A 62 0.01 18.48 -3.19
C ILE A 62 0.25 17.67 -4.45
N ILE A 63 -0.76 16.90 -4.84
CA ILE A 63 -0.76 16.07 -6.04
C ILE A 63 -1.29 16.89 -7.22
N LYS A 64 -0.62 16.86 -8.38
CA LYS A 64 -1.10 17.50 -9.61
C LYS A 64 -1.48 16.50 -10.68
N VAL A 65 -2.69 16.63 -11.21
CA VAL A 65 -3.29 15.66 -12.15
C VAL A 65 -3.88 16.39 -13.35
N ASP A 66 -3.63 15.88 -14.54
CA ASP A 66 -4.14 16.42 -15.80
C ASP A 66 -5.43 15.68 -16.20
N VAL A 67 -6.56 16.39 -16.23
CA VAL A 67 -7.89 15.85 -16.55
C VAL A 67 -8.28 16.25 -17.97
N LYS A 68 -8.62 15.26 -18.81
CA LYS A 68 -8.92 15.41 -20.23
C LYS A 68 -10.23 14.73 -20.62
N GLY A 69 -10.71 15.07 -21.81
CA GLY A 69 -11.87 14.42 -22.43
C GLY A 69 -13.20 15.04 -21.99
N ALA A 70 -14.22 14.18 -21.86
CA ALA A 70 -15.62 14.54 -21.71
C ALA A 70 -16.01 15.00 -20.29
N VAL A 71 -15.22 15.90 -19.69
CA VAL A 71 -15.52 16.62 -18.43
C VAL A 71 -15.87 18.08 -18.71
N LYS A 72 -16.58 18.75 -17.81
CA LYS A 72 -17.00 20.16 -18.05
C LYS A 72 -15.83 21.13 -18.10
N SER A 73 -14.80 20.91 -17.27
CA SER A 73 -13.62 21.75 -17.18
C SER A 73 -12.34 20.91 -17.25
N PRO A 74 -11.85 20.55 -18.45
CA PRO A 74 -10.55 19.89 -18.60
C PRO A 74 -9.40 20.81 -18.19
N GLY A 75 -8.30 20.23 -17.70
CA GLY A 75 -7.11 20.96 -17.26
C GLY A 75 -6.36 20.28 -16.12
N ILE A 76 -5.37 20.98 -15.56
CA ILE A 76 -4.58 20.50 -14.42
C ILE A 76 -5.27 20.88 -13.11
N PHE A 77 -5.48 19.90 -12.25
CA PHE A 77 -6.10 20.05 -10.93
C PHE A 77 -5.14 19.61 -9.83
N THR A 78 -5.41 20.10 -8.62
CA THR A 78 -4.70 19.68 -7.40
C THR A 78 -5.57 18.74 -6.58
N ALA A 79 -4.97 17.67 -6.07
CA ALA A 79 -5.60 16.70 -5.18
C ALA A 79 -4.77 16.50 -3.91
N GLN A 80 -5.36 15.82 -2.92
CA GLN A 80 -4.68 15.35 -1.72
C GLN A 80 -4.40 13.85 -1.80
N ALA A 81 -3.43 13.39 -1.01
CA ALA A 81 -3.14 11.96 -0.90
C ALA A 81 -4.38 11.19 -0.42
N GLY A 82 -4.80 10.19 -1.20
CA GLY A 82 -5.96 9.36 -0.92
C GLY A 82 -7.26 9.80 -1.61
N ASP A 83 -7.28 10.96 -2.28
CA ASP A 83 -8.40 11.36 -3.13
C ASP A 83 -8.61 10.34 -4.25
N ARG A 84 -9.88 10.14 -4.63
CA ARG A 84 -10.24 9.25 -5.74
C ARG A 84 -10.56 10.04 -7.00
N VAL A 85 -10.49 9.37 -8.14
CA VAL A 85 -10.85 9.93 -9.46
C VAL A 85 -12.18 10.67 -9.42
N ILE A 86 -13.20 10.13 -8.74
CA ILE A 86 -14.52 10.77 -8.64
C ILE A 86 -14.49 12.14 -7.94
N ASP A 87 -13.63 12.32 -6.94
CA ASP A 87 -13.52 13.55 -6.17
C ASP A 87 -12.87 14.66 -7.02
N LEU A 88 -11.85 14.29 -7.79
CA LEU A 88 -11.20 15.20 -8.72
C LEU A 88 -12.08 15.55 -9.91
N ILE A 89 -12.81 14.59 -10.48
CA ILE A 89 -13.74 14.85 -11.57
C ILE A 89 -14.87 15.78 -11.11
N SER A 90 -15.32 15.65 -9.85
CA SER A 90 -16.27 16.59 -9.27
C SER A 90 -15.69 18.02 -9.22
N SER A 91 -14.40 18.15 -8.90
CA SER A 91 -13.67 19.43 -8.95
C SER A 91 -13.50 19.96 -10.38
N ALA A 92 -13.43 19.06 -11.37
CA ALA A 92 -13.43 19.38 -12.80
C ALA A 92 -14.84 19.71 -13.37
N GLY A 93 -15.84 19.92 -12.51
CA GLY A 93 -17.22 20.26 -12.91
C GLY A 93 -18.09 19.06 -13.29
N SER A 94 -17.66 17.85 -12.94
CA SER A 94 -18.23 16.56 -13.32
C SER A 94 -18.15 16.26 -14.82
N PHE A 95 -18.71 15.11 -15.19
CA PHE A 95 -18.85 14.64 -16.56
C PHE A 95 -19.78 15.53 -17.41
N THR A 96 -19.54 15.54 -18.71
CA THR A 96 -20.50 16.05 -19.72
C THR A 96 -21.55 14.96 -20.04
N GLU A 97 -22.65 15.34 -20.71
CA GLU A 97 -23.69 14.39 -21.13
C GLU A 97 -23.21 13.36 -22.17
N LYS A 98 -22.08 13.63 -22.81
CA LYS A 98 -21.48 12.75 -23.81
C LYS A 98 -20.46 11.78 -23.22
N ALA A 99 -20.13 11.91 -21.94
CA ALA A 99 -19.11 11.09 -21.31
C ALA A 99 -19.54 9.62 -21.23
N ASP A 100 -18.63 8.72 -21.60
CA ASP A 100 -18.78 7.30 -21.32
C ASP A 100 -18.20 7.02 -19.93
N THR A 101 -19.08 7.08 -18.94
CA THR A 101 -18.75 6.90 -17.52
C THR A 101 -18.35 5.46 -17.21
N ASP A 102 -18.85 4.48 -17.97
CA ASP A 102 -18.59 3.06 -17.72
C ASP A 102 -17.14 2.67 -18.02
N LYS A 103 -16.42 3.54 -18.73
CA LYS A 103 -15.01 3.41 -19.10
C LYS A 103 -14.04 4.03 -18.10
N VAL A 104 -14.52 4.63 -17.01
CA VAL A 104 -13.68 5.34 -16.04
C VAL A 104 -13.70 4.63 -14.68
N ASN A 105 -12.53 4.34 -14.12
CA ASN A 105 -12.41 3.77 -12.77
C ASN A 105 -12.55 4.85 -11.68
N PHE A 106 -13.77 5.13 -11.26
CA PHE A 106 -14.07 6.14 -10.21
C PHE A 106 -13.41 5.87 -8.86
N ALA A 107 -13.17 4.59 -8.55
CA ALA A 107 -12.60 4.18 -7.29
C ALA A 107 -11.07 4.32 -7.28
N GLN A 108 -10.42 4.60 -8.40
CA GLN A 108 -8.97 4.67 -8.42
C GLN A 108 -8.48 5.83 -7.55
N ILE A 109 -7.46 5.56 -6.74
CA ILE A 109 -6.74 6.59 -5.98
C ILE A 109 -5.91 7.41 -6.97
N ILE A 110 -5.77 8.69 -6.65
CA ILE A 110 -5.03 9.66 -7.43
C ILE A 110 -3.59 9.76 -6.91
N GLU A 111 -2.65 9.86 -7.84
CA GLU A 111 -1.23 10.11 -7.54
C GLU A 111 -0.71 11.30 -8.34
N ASP A 112 0.45 11.81 -7.93
CA ASP A 112 1.11 12.92 -8.63
C ASP A 112 1.46 12.56 -10.08
N GLN A 113 1.37 13.57 -10.95
CA GLN A 113 1.66 13.49 -12.39
C GLN A 113 0.72 12.56 -13.18
N MET A 114 -0.38 12.11 -12.57
CA MET A 114 -1.39 11.29 -13.21
C MET A 114 -2.13 12.04 -14.32
N VAL A 115 -2.59 11.33 -15.35
CA VAL A 115 -3.44 11.85 -16.42
C VAL A 115 -4.72 11.05 -16.48
N ILE A 116 -5.86 11.69 -16.25
CA ILE A 116 -7.18 11.07 -16.31
C ILE A 116 -7.86 11.48 -17.61
N TYR A 117 -8.24 10.51 -18.43
CA TYR A 117 -9.02 10.76 -19.64
C TYR A 117 -10.43 10.20 -19.47
N VAL A 118 -11.43 11.02 -19.81
CA VAL A 118 -12.83 10.60 -19.86
C VAL A 118 -13.26 10.51 -21.34
N PRO A 119 -13.52 9.32 -21.88
CA PRO A 119 -13.96 9.17 -23.27
C PRO A 119 -15.39 9.68 -23.50
N GLU A 120 -15.74 9.98 -24.75
CA GLU A 120 -17.14 10.14 -25.17
C GLU A 120 -17.81 8.79 -25.49
N ILE A 121 -19.14 8.71 -25.40
CA ILE A 121 -19.92 7.52 -25.77
C ILE A 121 -19.66 7.15 -27.23
N GLY A 122 -19.13 5.95 -27.45
CA GLY A 122 -18.78 5.45 -28.78
C GLY A 122 -17.43 5.93 -29.31
N GLU A 123 -16.64 6.64 -28.50
CA GLU A 123 -15.21 6.80 -28.77
C GLU A 123 -14.54 5.42 -28.60
N GLU A 124 -13.98 4.87 -29.68
CA GLU A 124 -13.12 3.70 -29.56
C GLU A 124 -11.91 4.09 -28.72
N ASP A 125 -11.64 3.29 -27.68
CA ASP A 125 -10.54 3.51 -26.75
C ASP A 125 -9.28 3.83 -27.55
N LYS A 126 -8.81 5.08 -27.48
CA LYS A 126 -7.43 5.41 -27.84
C LYS A 126 -6.60 4.73 -26.77
N GLY A 127 -6.28 3.46 -27.02
CA GLY A 127 -5.55 2.60 -26.09
C GLY A 127 -4.38 3.37 -25.47
N ASP A 128 -4.15 3.09 -24.19
CA ASP A 128 -3.06 3.62 -23.37
C ASP A 128 -3.34 4.97 -22.64
N LEU A 129 -4.57 5.19 -22.16
CA LEU A 129 -4.83 6.15 -21.07
C LEU A 129 -5.36 5.45 -19.80
N GLU A 130 -4.92 4.21 -19.57
CA GLU A 130 -4.72 3.79 -18.18
C GLU A 130 -3.54 4.59 -17.63
N ASN A 131 -3.76 5.21 -16.48
CA ASN A 131 -2.82 6.09 -15.79
C ASN A 131 -1.35 5.65 -15.90
N ILE A 132 -0.57 6.34 -16.74
CA ILE A 132 0.87 6.34 -16.62
C ILE A 132 1.19 7.13 -15.36
N GLN A 133 1.26 6.44 -14.22
CA GLN A 133 2.19 6.83 -13.17
C GLN A 133 3.57 6.90 -13.83
N VAL A 134 4.17 8.09 -13.86
CA VAL A 134 5.64 8.18 -13.97
C VAL A 134 6.21 7.83 -12.60
N GLY A 135 5.95 6.60 -12.18
CA GLY A 135 6.54 5.94 -11.02
C GLY A 135 7.64 5.04 -11.52
N THR A 136 8.87 5.33 -11.14
CA THR A 136 9.97 4.37 -11.24
C THR A 136 9.54 3.06 -10.58
N SER A 137 10.02 1.93 -11.11
CA SER A 137 9.72 0.55 -10.72
C SER A 137 8.30 0.03 -11.02
N GLY A 138 8.18 -0.64 -12.17
CA GLY A 138 7.27 -1.77 -12.35
C GLY A 138 6.10 -1.56 -13.29
N GLY A 139 6.34 -1.59 -14.60
CA GLY A 139 5.25 -1.70 -15.57
C GLY A 139 5.70 -1.66 -17.02
N ALA A 140 5.23 -2.62 -17.82
CA ALA A 140 4.76 -2.40 -19.19
C ALA A 140 4.04 -3.66 -19.70
N VAL A 141 2.73 -3.70 -19.52
CA VAL A 141 1.82 -4.36 -20.45
C VAL A 141 1.40 -3.27 -21.44
N THR A 142 1.87 -3.35 -22.68
CA THR A 142 1.22 -2.72 -23.84
C THR A 142 1.35 -3.66 -25.03
N LYS A 143 0.21 -4.05 -25.58
CA LYS A 143 0.10 -4.81 -26.83
C LYS A 143 -0.30 -3.82 -27.92
N GLY A 144 0.62 -3.52 -28.85
CA GLY A 144 0.19 -3.00 -30.16
C GLY A 144 1.08 -2.05 -30.95
N THR A 145 2.40 -2.28 -31.00
CA THR A 145 3.26 -1.88 -32.14
C THR A 145 3.49 -0.38 -32.38
N SER A 146 4.34 0.21 -31.54
CA SER A 146 5.45 1.02 -32.03
C SER A 146 6.77 0.60 -31.35
N GLY A 147 7.54 -0.24 -32.05
CA GLY A 147 9.00 -0.35 -31.88
C GLY A 147 9.61 -0.92 -30.59
N GLY A 148 8.83 -1.48 -29.66
CA GLY A 148 9.37 -2.15 -28.47
C GLY A 148 9.76 -3.60 -28.74
N LEU A 149 10.98 -4.01 -28.40
CA LEU A 149 11.40 -5.41 -28.49
C LEU A 149 10.66 -6.27 -27.45
N VAL A 150 10.06 -7.38 -27.87
CA VAL A 150 9.35 -8.32 -27.00
C VAL A 150 10.34 -9.02 -26.07
N ASN A 151 10.19 -8.85 -24.75
CA ASN A 151 11.10 -9.46 -23.78
C ASN A 151 10.82 -10.96 -23.62
N LEU A 152 11.77 -11.80 -23.99
CA LEU A 152 11.68 -13.26 -23.91
C LEU A 152 11.53 -13.82 -22.50
N ASN A 153 11.77 -13.06 -21.43
CA ASN A 153 11.63 -13.52 -20.05
C ASN A 153 10.30 -13.11 -19.39
N THR A 154 9.65 -12.06 -19.90
CA THR A 154 8.45 -11.49 -19.27
C THR A 154 7.23 -11.46 -20.18
N ALA A 155 7.40 -11.65 -21.50
CA ALA A 155 6.30 -11.62 -22.46
C ALA A 155 5.28 -12.73 -22.19
N THR A 156 4.00 -12.38 -22.27
CA THR A 156 2.88 -13.34 -22.19
C THR A 156 2.78 -14.18 -23.47
N GLN A 157 1.91 -15.20 -23.46
CA GLN A 157 1.68 -16.03 -24.64
C GLN A 157 1.13 -15.18 -25.80
N GLU A 158 0.29 -14.19 -25.49
CA GLU A 158 -0.31 -13.27 -26.43
C GLU A 158 0.74 -12.32 -27.02
N ASP A 159 1.67 -11.83 -26.19
CA ASP A 159 2.77 -10.96 -26.63
C ASP A 159 3.71 -11.71 -27.57
N LEU A 160 4.06 -12.96 -27.25
CA LEU A 160 4.89 -13.81 -28.10
C LEU A 160 4.23 -14.08 -29.45
N GLN A 161 2.90 -14.20 -29.50
CA GLN A 161 2.15 -14.40 -30.75
C GLN A 161 2.08 -13.15 -31.64
N THR A 162 2.46 -11.98 -31.15
CA THR A 162 2.62 -10.78 -32.00
C THR A 162 3.85 -10.89 -32.91
N LEU A 163 4.79 -11.78 -32.59
CA LEU A 163 6.01 -11.99 -33.33
C LEU A 163 5.76 -12.70 -34.66
N THR A 164 6.37 -12.20 -35.73
CA THR A 164 6.18 -12.75 -37.08
C THR A 164 6.62 -14.22 -37.16
N GLY A 165 5.67 -15.12 -37.43
CA GLY A 165 5.94 -16.55 -37.55
C GLY A 165 5.96 -17.33 -36.24
N ILE A 166 5.52 -16.72 -35.13
CA ILE A 166 5.22 -17.37 -33.85
C ILE A 166 3.69 -17.50 -33.70
N GLY A 167 3.22 -18.74 -33.73
CA GLY A 167 1.82 -19.08 -33.40
C GLY A 167 1.71 -19.75 -32.03
N PRO A 168 0.51 -20.15 -31.60
CA PRO A 168 0.24 -20.69 -30.26
C PRO A 168 1.21 -21.81 -29.83
N SER A 169 1.51 -22.74 -30.74
CA SER A 169 2.42 -23.86 -30.45
C SER A 169 3.85 -23.41 -30.15
N LYS A 170 4.38 -22.43 -30.90
CA LYS A 170 5.74 -21.92 -30.67
C LYS A 170 5.80 -20.99 -29.46
N ALA A 171 4.75 -20.19 -29.23
CA ALA A 171 4.65 -19.38 -28.02
C ALA A 171 4.67 -20.26 -26.76
N ASN A 172 3.93 -21.36 -26.76
CA ASN A 172 3.97 -22.34 -25.67
C ASN A 172 5.34 -22.98 -25.50
N ALA A 173 6.03 -23.35 -26.58
CA ALA A 173 7.37 -23.90 -26.50
C ALA A 173 8.38 -22.91 -25.86
N ILE A 174 8.23 -21.60 -26.13
CA ILE A 174 9.05 -20.56 -25.49
C ILE A 174 8.76 -20.48 -23.99
N LEU A 175 7.49 -20.53 -23.58
CA LEU A 175 7.11 -20.53 -22.16
C LEU A 175 7.61 -21.78 -21.44
N GLU A 176 7.45 -22.96 -22.04
CA GLU A 176 7.94 -24.23 -21.49
C GLU A 176 9.47 -24.23 -21.32
N TYR A 177 10.20 -23.64 -22.27
CA TYR A 177 11.64 -23.47 -22.13
C TYR A 177 12.00 -22.62 -20.90
N ARG A 178 11.23 -21.55 -20.61
CA ARG A 178 11.46 -20.73 -19.39
C ARG A 178 11.31 -21.53 -18.11
N GLU A 179 10.36 -22.45 -18.09
CA GLU A 179 10.07 -23.28 -16.92
C GLU A 179 11.10 -24.39 -16.72
N THR A 180 11.56 -25.00 -17.82
CA THR A 180 12.43 -26.18 -17.79
C THR A 180 13.92 -25.86 -17.79
N ALA A 181 14.35 -24.91 -18.63
CA ALA A 181 15.75 -24.48 -18.75
C ALA A 181 16.06 -23.22 -17.92
N GLY A 182 15.03 -22.49 -17.50
CA GLY A 182 15.14 -21.22 -16.78
C GLY A 182 15.03 -20.01 -17.71
N LYS A 183 15.27 -18.81 -17.15
CA LYS A 183 15.23 -17.55 -17.91
C LYS A 183 16.30 -17.54 -19.03
N PHE A 184 15.93 -16.97 -20.17
CA PHE A 184 16.87 -16.66 -21.25
C PHE A 184 17.91 -15.66 -20.74
N LYS A 185 19.19 -15.94 -21.02
CA LYS A 185 20.34 -15.07 -20.73
C LYS A 185 20.73 -14.23 -21.93
N GLU A 186 20.52 -14.78 -23.12
CA GLU A 186 20.80 -14.14 -24.40
C GLU A 186 19.72 -14.46 -25.41
N VAL A 187 19.60 -13.62 -26.43
CA VAL A 187 18.57 -13.77 -27.46
C VAL A 187 18.77 -15.06 -28.27
N ASP A 188 20.03 -15.48 -28.47
CA ASP A 188 20.43 -16.67 -29.25
C ASP A 188 19.96 -18.00 -28.62
N GLU A 189 19.75 -18.05 -27.30
CA GLU A 189 19.19 -19.22 -26.61
C GLU A 189 17.79 -19.59 -27.12
N LEU A 190 17.09 -18.66 -27.78
CA LEU A 190 15.80 -18.92 -28.43
C LEU A 190 15.89 -20.05 -29.49
N LYS A 191 17.07 -20.31 -30.07
CA LYS A 191 17.29 -21.43 -31.01
C LYS A 191 17.21 -22.81 -30.36
N GLN A 192 17.32 -22.88 -29.03
CA GLN A 192 17.19 -24.13 -28.29
C GLN A 192 15.72 -24.52 -28.05
N VAL A 193 14.79 -23.60 -28.35
CA VAL A 193 13.35 -23.85 -28.23
C VAL A 193 12.87 -24.73 -29.38
N THR A 194 12.15 -25.80 -29.04
CA THR A 194 11.55 -26.73 -30.00
C THR A 194 10.68 -25.97 -31.02
N GLY A 195 11.00 -26.11 -32.31
CA GLY A 195 10.25 -25.46 -33.39
C GLY A 195 10.75 -24.06 -33.78
N ILE A 196 11.82 -23.56 -33.15
CA ILE A 196 12.51 -22.32 -33.55
C ILE A 196 13.91 -22.67 -34.08
N GLY A 197 14.03 -22.78 -35.39
CA GLY A 197 15.33 -22.92 -36.08
C GLY A 197 15.91 -21.57 -36.52
N ASP A 198 17.13 -21.57 -37.06
CA ASP A 198 17.88 -20.38 -37.47
C ASP A 198 17.06 -19.41 -38.34
N LYS A 199 16.33 -19.94 -39.34
CA LYS A 199 15.48 -19.13 -40.23
C LYS A 199 14.34 -18.41 -39.51
N THR A 200 13.81 -19.00 -38.44
CA THR A 200 12.76 -18.34 -37.65
C THR A 200 13.39 -17.30 -36.75
N PHE A 201 14.49 -17.65 -36.10
CA PHE A 201 15.27 -16.74 -35.26
C PHE A 201 15.72 -15.47 -36.00
N GLU A 202 16.26 -15.59 -37.21
CA GLU A 202 16.71 -14.45 -38.03
C GLU A 202 15.62 -13.42 -38.33
N ARG A 203 14.35 -13.86 -38.37
CA ARG A 203 13.21 -12.95 -38.57
C ARG A 203 12.74 -12.28 -37.29
N LEU A 204 13.17 -12.80 -36.14
CA LEU A 204 12.72 -12.39 -34.82
C LEU A 204 13.76 -11.57 -34.06
N ARG A 205 15.05 -11.74 -34.34
CA ARG A 205 16.18 -11.10 -33.63
C ARG A 205 16.01 -9.60 -33.39
N ASP A 206 15.44 -8.87 -34.34
CA ASP A 206 15.30 -7.42 -34.26
C ASP A 206 14.01 -6.98 -33.52
N SER A 207 13.12 -7.93 -33.20
CA SER A 207 11.83 -7.73 -32.53
C SER A 207 11.79 -8.31 -31.11
N ILE A 208 12.89 -8.88 -30.61
CA ILE A 208 12.95 -9.59 -29.33
C ILE A 208 14.12 -9.10 -28.48
N SER A 209 13.95 -9.11 -27.16
CA SER A 209 14.99 -8.72 -26.21
C SER A 209 15.06 -9.69 -25.03
N VAL A 210 16.15 -9.62 -24.27
CA VAL A 210 16.33 -10.29 -22.99
C VAL A 210 16.69 -9.23 -21.95
N LYS A 211 15.97 -9.20 -20.83
CA LYS A 211 16.28 -8.39 -19.64
C LYS A 211 16.11 -9.24 -18.38
#